data_AF-A0A357WXE5-F1
#
_entry.id   AF-A0A357WXE5-F1
#
_cell.length_a   1.000
_cell.length_b   1.000
_cell.length_c   1.000
_cell.angle_alpha   90.00
_cell.angle_beta   90.00
_cell.angle_gamma   90.00
#
_symmetry.space_group_name_H-M   'P 1'
#
loop_
_entity.id
_entity.type
_entity.pdbx_description
1 polymer ?
#
loop_
_entity_poly.entity_id
_entity_poly.type
_entity_poly.pdbx_seq_one_letter_code
_entity_poly.pdbx_strand_id
1 'polypeptide(L)'
;MTLIDKYIYTVTKHLPETSVTEVEKELRSNILDMLPEDYTDNDIEKVLYQLGNPVDLAGKYREGKRYLIGPSLYGNYCFVLKLVYIIVASCVPIAAFVIAATDSSLKSPGEVLLHVLIQTIVIAIEAAFQVFAWVTVIFVILERSGAAHKIKWPYTGKDWTVSDLLEPQQPRTNQISKADSVILIFFTVVFTGIICFFPELFAWYSKSNGLWVIEPLFNVDILANYIPFILLTSAIGISSAVLMLVFGKWNVTLAAVKTVHNFCIAALAGSMLFNSRIFSNAFKITFMKTVDLSQDVFAKIWRWSIWGIMIFILTSCIWDTVSSFRNIHKN
;
A
#
# COMPACT_ATOMS: atom_id res chain seq x y z
N MET A 1 -9.95 -49.91 -31.98
CA MET A 1 -9.48 -48.89 -31.01
C MET A 1 -9.52 -49.50 -29.62
N THR A 2 -8.36 -49.65 -29.00
CA THR A 2 -8.21 -50.14 -27.62
C THR A 2 -8.72 -49.10 -26.62
N LEU A 3 -8.95 -49.49 -25.35
CA LEU A 3 -9.37 -48.55 -24.30
C LEU A 3 -8.34 -47.40 -24.14
N ILE A 4 -7.06 -47.74 -24.26
CA ILE A 4 -5.93 -46.81 -24.25
C ILE A 4 -6.05 -45.79 -25.39
N ASP A 5 -6.31 -46.25 -26.62
CA ASP A 5 -6.46 -45.35 -27.78
C ASP A 5 -7.63 -44.37 -27.58
N LYS A 6 -8.76 -44.84 -27.01
CA LYS A 6 -9.91 -43.98 -26.69
C LYS A 6 -9.56 -42.95 -25.63
N TYR A 7 -8.84 -43.34 -24.59
CA TYR A 7 -8.43 -42.44 -23.51
C TYR A 7 -7.48 -41.35 -24.04
N ILE A 8 -6.42 -41.76 -24.74
CA ILE A 8 -5.43 -40.85 -25.34
C ILE A 8 -6.12 -39.89 -26.31
N TYR A 9 -6.96 -40.38 -27.22
CA TYR A 9 -7.72 -39.54 -28.13
C TYR A 9 -8.59 -38.51 -27.39
N THR A 10 -9.20 -38.91 -26.27
CA THR A 10 -10.03 -38.01 -25.46
C THR A 10 -9.18 -36.90 -24.81
N VAL A 11 -7.96 -37.20 -24.37
CA VAL A 11 -7.01 -36.21 -23.86
C VAL A 11 -6.56 -35.26 -24.98
N THR A 12 -6.08 -35.81 -26.09
CA THR A 12 -5.45 -35.02 -27.17
C THR A 12 -6.44 -34.14 -27.93
N LYS A 13 -7.72 -34.55 -28.03
CA LYS A 13 -8.79 -33.72 -28.62
C LYS A 13 -8.93 -32.34 -27.97
N HIS A 14 -8.48 -32.18 -26.72
CA HIS A 14 -8.57 -30.91 -25.98
C HIS A 14 -7.30 -30.04 -26.06
N LEU A 15 -6.25 -30.51 -26.74
CA LEU A 15 -4.95 -29.86 -26.87
C LEU A 15 -4.81 -29.06 -28.18
N PRO A 16 -3.90 -28.06 -28.26
CA PRO A 16 -3.50 -27.42 -29.51
C PRO A 16 -2.83 -28.43 -30.46
N GLU A 17 -3.08 -28.32 -31.77
CA GLU A 17 -2.53 -29.26 -32.77
C GLU A 17 -1.00 -29.42 -32.70
N THR A 18 -0.29 -28.35 -32.33
CA THR A 18 1.18 -28.34 -32.21
C THR A 18 1.73 -29.27 -31.14
N SER A 19 0.98 -29.57 -30.07
CA SER A 19 1.42 -30.41 -28.96
C SER A 19 0.79 -31.81 -28.96
N VAL A 20 -0.14 -32.11 -29.88
CA VAL A 20 -0.90 -33.37 -29.89
C VAL A 20 0.02 -34.57 -30.05
N THR A 21 0.94 -34.54 -31.03
CA THR A 21 1.79 -35.70 -31.36
C THR A 21 2.78 -36.04 -30.25
N GLU A 22 3.33 -35.02 -29.60
CA GLU A 22 4.27 -35.20 -28.49
C GLU A 22 3.56 -35.76 -27.25
N VAL A 23 2.43 -35.16 -26.86
CA VAL A 23 1.65 -35.60 -25.71
C VAL A 23 1.04 -36.99 -25.92
N GLU A 24 0.62 -37.32 -27.14
CA GLU A 24 0.16 -38.68 -27.46
C GLU A 24 1.25 -39.72 -27.20
N LYS A 25 2.48 -39.45 -27.67
CA LYS A 25 3.61 -40.37 -27.50
C LYS A 25 4.02 -40.49 -26.03
N GLU A 26 4.11 -39.38 -25.32
CA GLU A 26 4.45 -39.35 -23.90
C GLU A 26 3.41 -40.08 -23.06
N LEU A 27 2.12 -39.76 -23.25
CA LEU A 27 1.03 -40.36 -22.49
C LEU A 27 0.92 -41.87 -22.76
N ARG A 28 1.13 -42.30 -24.02
CA ARG A 28 1.15 -43.72 -24.36
C ARG A 28 2.29 -44.44 -23.66
N SER A 29 3.50 -43.87 -23.65
CA SER A 29 4.65 -44.43 -22.93
C SER A 29 4.34 -44.57 -21.45
N ASN A 30 3.84 -43.50 -20.83
CA ASN A 30 3.54 -43.46 -19.39
C ASN A 30 2.46 -44.50 -19.00
N ILE A 31 1.41 -44.67 -19.81
CA ILE A 31 0.40 -45.71 -19.58
C ILE A 31 1.02 -47.10 -19.67
N LEU A 32 1.88 -47.36 -20.66
CA LEU A 32 2.54 -48.66 -20.82
C LEU A 32 3.53 -48.95 -19.69
N ASP A 33 4.24 -47.94 -19.19
CA ASP A 33 5.18 -48.07 -18.07
C ASP A 33 4.46 -48.36 -16.73
N MET A 34 3.18 -47.96 -16.62
CA MET A 34 2.33 -48.25 -15.46
C MET A 34 1.72 -49.67 -15.50
N LEU A 35 1.74 -50.34 -16.65
CA LEU A 35 1.16 -51.67 -16.83
C LEU A 35 2.21 -52.77 -16.56
N PRO A 36 1.82 -53.90 -15.95
CA PRO A 36 2.69 -55.07 -15.83
C PRO A 36 2.96 -55.71 -17.22
N GLU A 37 4.02 -56.53 -17.34
CA GLU A 37 4.42 -57.16 -18.62
C GLU A 37 3.28 -57.98 -19.26
N ASP A 38 2.51 -58.72 -18.45
CA ASP A 38 1.30 -59.43 -18.87
C ASP A 38 0.05 -58.75 -18.27
N TYR A 39 -0.45 -57.70 -18.92
CA TYR A 39 -1.60 -56.94 -18.45
C TYR A 39 -2.95 -57.48 -18.96
N THR A 40 -3.98 -57.34 -18.13
CA THR A 40 -5.37 -57.63 -18.49
C THR A 40 -6.17 -56.34 -18.73
N ASP A 41 -7.37 -56.45 -19.31
CA ASP A 41 -8.27 -55.31 -19.51
C ASP A 41 -8.62 -54.59 -18.18
N ASN A 42 -8.65 -55.32 -17.06
CA ASN A 42 -8.90 -54.76 -15.73
C ASN A 42 -7.71 -53.93 -15.22
N ASP A 43 -6.48 -54.29 -15.60
CA ASP A 43 -5.28 -53.52 -15.24
C ASP A 43 -5.23 -52.21 -16.01
N ILE A 44 -5.63 -52.23 -17.29
CA ILE A 44 -5.83 -51.03 -18.11
C ILE A 44 -6.85 -50.10 -17.45
N GLU A 45 -8.01 -50.62 -17.05
CA GLU A 45 -9.05 -49.82 -16.43
C GLU A 45 -8.57 -49.17 -15.12
N LYS A 46 -7.84 -49.91 -14.27
CA LYS A 46 -7.24 -49.36 -13.03
C LYS A 46 -6.23 -48.25 -13.30
N VAL A 47 -5.32 -48.42 -14.27
CA VAL A 47 -4.33 -47.40 -14.64
C VAL A 47 -5.03 -46.14 -15.15
N LEU A 48 -6.03 -46.28 -16.00
CA LEU A 48 -6.80 -45.14 -16.51
C LEU A 48 -7.59 -44.43 -15.40
N TYR A 49 -8.14 -45.16 -14.42
CA TYR A 49 -8.75 -44.56 -13.22
C TYR A 49 -7.74 -43.82 -12.35
N GLN A 50 -6.52 -44.33 -12.20
CA GLN A 50 -5.44 -43.65 -11.46
C GLN A 50 -5.01 -42.35 -12.14
N LEU A 51 -4.95 -42.33 -13.48
CA LEU A 51 -4.67 -41.12 -14.26
C LEU A 51 -5.82 -40.10 -14.16
N GLY A 52 -7.04 -40.58 -13.94
CA GLY A 52 -8.22 -39.76 -13.68
C GLY A 52 -8.93 -39.30 -14.94
N ASN A 53 -9.72 -38.23 -14.83
CA ASN A 53 -10.52 -37.73 -15.94
C ASN A 53 -9.62 -37.23 -17.09
N PRO A 54 -9.79 -37.72 -18.34
CA PRO A 54 -8.96 -37.33 -19.47
C PRO A 54 -9.05 -35.83 -19.81
N VAL A 55 -10.17 -35.16 -19.50
CA VAL A 55 -10.33 -33.72 -19.69
C VAL A 55 -9.47 -32.93 -18.70
N ASP A 56 -9.43 -33.37 -17.44
CA ASP A 56 -8.61 -32.75 -16.40
C ASP A 56 -7.11 -32.98 -16.67
N LEU A 57 -6.77 -34.18 -17.16
CA LEU A 57 -5.40 -34.53 -17.55
C LEU A 57 -4.92 -33.69 -18.74
N ALA A 58 -5.78 -33.45 -19.75
CA ALA A 58 -5.47 -32.54 -20.86
C ALA A 58 -5.16 -31.11 -20.38
N GLY A 59 -5.81 -30.67 -19.29
CA GLY A 59 -5.52 -29.38 -18.66
C GLY A 59 -4.10 -29.25 -18.10
N LYS A 60 -3.44 -30.36 -17.76
CA LYS A 60 -2.05 -30.39 -17.26
C LYS A 60 -1.03 -30.28 -18.39
N TYR A 61 -1.32 -30.87 -19.55
CA TYR A 61 -0.46 -30.84 -20.75
C TYR A 61 -0.57 -29.55 -21.57
N ARG A 62 -1.55 -28.70 -21.28
CA ARG A 62 -1.77 -27.45 -22.02
C ARG A 62 -0.82 -26.34 -21.53
N GLU A 63 0.07 -25.88 -22.40
CA GLU A 63 1.04 -24.79 -22.10
C GLU A 63 0.43 -23.39 -21.88
N GLY A 64 -0.90 -23.27 -21.83
CA GLY A 64 -1.62 -22.04 -21.55
C GLY A 64 -2.89 -22.36 -20.81
N LYS A 65 -2.82 -22.42 -19.49
CA LYS A 65 -4.00 -22.63 -18.65
C LYS A 65 -4.96 -21.45 -18.90
N ARG A 66 -6.26 -21.72 -19.04
CA ARG A 66 -7.31 -20.70 -19.32
C ARG A 66 -7.61 -19.84 -18.09
N TYR A 67 -6.58 -19.35 -17.41
CA TYR A 67 -6.76 -18.44 -16.30
C TYR A 67 -6.81 -17.00 -16.82
N LEU A 68 -7.65 -16.21 -16.16
CA LEU A 68 -7.66 -14.76 -16.38
C LEU A 68 -6.35 -14.13 -15.85
N ILE A 69 -5.87 -14.65 -14.72
CA ILE A 69 -4.59 -14.32 -14.09
C ILE A 69 -3.96 -15.65 -13.63
N GLY A 70 -2.76 -15.97 -14.10
CA GLY A 70 -2.12 -17.26 -13.85
C GLY A 70 -1.67 -17.45 -12.39
N PRO A 71 -1.40 -18.69 -11.95
CA PRO A 71 -0.97 -18.99 -10.58
C PRO A 71 0.31 -18.25 -10.17
N SER A 72 1.20 -17.98 -11.14
CA SER A 72 2.43 -17.23 -10.95
C SER A 72 2.19 -15.76 -10.56
N LEU A 73 1.15 -15.12 -11.13
CA LEU A 73 0.81 -13.73 -10.86
C LEU A 73 -0.26 -13.56 -9.77
N TYR A 74 -1.03 -14.59 -9.47
CA TYR A 74 -2.17 -14.49 -8.55
C TYR A 74 -1.78 -14.00 -7.15
N GLY A 75 -0.62 -14.42 -6.64
CA GLY A 75 -0.08 -13.92 -5.37
C GLY A 75 0.20 -12.42 -5.41
N ASN A 76 0.82 -11.93 -6.48
CA ASN A 76 1.12 -10.52 -6.70
C ASN A 76 -0.16 -9.70 -6.87
N TYR A 77 -1.14 -10.23 -7.61
CA TYR A 77 -2.46 -9.62 -7.78
C TYR A 77 -3.18 -9.40 -6.45
N CYS A 78 -3.29 -10.46 -5.62
CA CYS A 78 -3.89 -10.39 -4.30
C CYS A 78 -3.16 -9.40 -3.37
N PHE A 79 -1.83 -9.34 -3.49
CA PHE A 79 -1.02 -8.40 -2.73
C PHE A 79 -1.32 -6.94 -3.11
N VAL A 80 -1.32 -6.63 -4.41
CA VAL A 80 -1.63 -5.28 -4.92
C VAL A 80 -3.04 -4.86 -4.53
N LEU A 81 -4.03 -5.75 -4.66
CA LEU A 81 -5.40 -5.45 -4.23
C LEU A 81 -5.49 -5.11 -2.74
N LYS A 82 -4.86 -5.91 -1.86
CA LYS A 82 -4.86 -5.64 -0.41
C LYS A 82 -4.22 -4.29 -0.08
N LEU A 83 -3.12 -3.97 -0.74
CA LEU A 83 -2.39 -2.72 -0.54
C LEU A 83 -3.25 -1.52 -0.96
N VAL A 84 -3.82 -1.54 -2.16
CA VAL A 84 -4.66 -0.45 -2.64
C VAL A 84 -5.93 -0.33 -1.79
N TYR A 85 -6.49 -1.46 -1.33
CA TYR A 85 -7.64 -1.44 -0.41
C TYR A 85 -7.32 -0.76 0.92
N ILE A 86 -6.14 -1.00 1.52
CA ILE A 86 -5.71 -0.30 2.74
C ILE A 86 -5.64 1.22 2.51
N ILE A 87 -5.14 1.66 1.35
CA ILE A 87 -5.04 3.08 0.99
C ILE A 87 -6.44 3.68 0.77
N VAL A 88 -7.33 2.99 0.05
CA VAL A 88 -8.71 3.45 -0.15
C VAL A 88 -9.46 3.52 1.18
N ALA A 89 -9.36 2.49 2.01
CA ALA A 89 -10.02 2.43 3.30
C ALA A 89 -9.55 3.55 4.25
N SER A 90 -8.31 4.02 4.13
CA SER A 90 -7.80 5.14 4.93
C SER A 90 -8.19 6.51 4.36
N CYS A 91 -8.20 6.67 3.03
CA CYS A 91 -8.49 7.95 2.38
C CYS A 91 -10.00 8.25 2.23
N VAL A 92 -10.84 7.24 2.02
CA VAL A 92 -12.27 7.43 1.72
C VAL A 92 -13.07 8.07 2.86
N PRO A 93 -12.92 7.64 4.14
CA PRO A 93 -13.62 8.30 5.24
C PRO A 93 -13.23 9.77 5.38
N ILE A 94 -11.98 10.09 5.02
CA ILE A 94 -11.48 11.47 5.04
C ILE A 94 -12.15 12.26 3.90
N ALA A 95 -12.14 11.76 2.68
CA ALA A 95 -12.81 12.42 1.56
C ALA A 95 -14.31 12.65 1.83
N ALA A 96 -15.02 11.64 2.35
CA ALA A 96 -16.42 11.74 2.75
C ALA A 96 -16.64 12.78 3.87
N PHE A 97 -15.72 12.81 4.85
CA PHE A 97 -15.73 13.80 5.91
C PHE A 97 -15.58 15.22 5.35
N VAL A 98 -14.66 15.43 4.41
CA VAL A 98 -14.42 16.73 3.77
C VAL A 98 -15.63 17.24 3.03
N ILE A 99 -16.27 16.36 2.24
CA ILE A 99 -17.46 16.71 1.49
C ILE A 99 -18.58 17.12 2.46
N ALA A 100 -18.80 16.36 3.54
CA ALA A 100 -19.78 16.73 4.56
C ALA A 100 -19.41 18.02 5.32
N ALA A 101 -18.14 18.24 5.63
CA ALA A 101 -17.68 19.42 6.37
C ALA A 101 -17.75 20.71 5.55
N THR A 102 -17.69 20.61 4.22
CA THR A 102 -17.79 21.74 3.29
C THR A 102 -19.21 22.01 2.80
N ASP A 103 -20.14 21.11 3.13
CA ASP A 103 -21.54 21.26 2.76
C ASP A 103 -22.28 22.19 3.74
N SER A 104 -22.41 23.45 3.33
CA SER A 104 -23.13 24.50 4.08
C SER A 104 -24.63 24.21 4.33
N SER A 105 -25.19 23.16 3.70
CA SER A 105 -26.58 22.76 3.91
C SER A 105 -26.80 21.95 5.18
N LEU A 106 -25.74 21.35 5.74
CA LEU A 106 -25.80 20.53 6.95
C LEU A 106 -25.71 21.42 8.20
N LYS A 107 -26.75 21.38 9.06
CA LYS A 107 -26.89 22.34 10.18
C LYS A 107 -26.71 21.71 11.55
N SER A 108 -26.79 20.39 11.66
CA SER A 108 -26.60 19.67 12.92
C SER A 108 -25.45 18.66 12.88
N PRO A 109 -24.75 18.42 14.01
CA PRO A 109 -23.70 17.39 14.08
C PRO A 109 -24.21 15.99 13.74
N GLY A 110 -25.48 15.69 14.01
CA GLY A 110 -26.12 14.42 13.66
C GLY A 110 -26.31 14.24 12.16
N GLU A 111 -26.68 15.31 11.44
CA GLU A 111 -26.78 15.30 9.97
C GLU A 111 -25.42 15.14 9.31
N VAL A 112 -24.38 15.82 9.83
CA VAL A 112 -23.01 15.67 9.35
C VAL A 112 -22.54 14.22 9.53
N LEU A 113 -22.72 13.63 10.71
CA LEU A 113 -22.32 12.26 10.98
C LEU A 113 -23.04 11.26 10.04
N LEU A 114 -24.36 11.42 9.86
CA LEU A 114 -25.14 10.59 8.95
C LEU A 114 -24.65 10.74 7.50
N HIS A 115 -24.41 11.97 7.06
CA HIS A 115 -23.94 12.27 5.71
C HIS A 115 -22.55 11.66 5.45
N VAL A 116 -21.63 11.77 6.41
CA VAL A 116 -20.30 11.15 6.33
C VAL A 116 -20.40 9.63 6.23
N LEU A 117 -21.25 8.99 7.04
CA LEU A 117 -21.41 7.53 6.98
C LEU A 117 -21.95 7.09 5.61
N ILE A 118 -22.97 7.76 5.10
CA ILE A 118 -23.57 7.46 3.80
C ILE A 118 -22.54 7.69 2.68
N GLN A 119 -21.88 8.85 2.65
CA GLN A 119 -20.89 9.16 1.63
C GLN A 119 -19.67 8.26 1.69
N THR A 120 -19.20 7.90 2.89
CA THR A 120 -18.09 6.96 3.05
C THR A 120 -18.43 5.64 2.39
N ILE A 121 -19.64 5.12 2.59
CA ILE A 121 -20.09 3.87 1.97
C ILE A 121 -20.16 4.02 0.44
N VAL A 122 -20.77 5.10 -0.06
CA VAL A 122 -20.91 5.35 -1.51
C VAL A 122 -19.54 5.43 -2.19
N ILE A 123 -18.65 6.29 -1.67
CA ILE A 123 -17.31 6.50 -2.21
C ILE A 123 -16.48 5.22 -2.06
N ALA A 124 -16.62 4.48 -0.96
CA ALA A 124 -15.88 3.23 -0.75
C ALA A 124 -16.30 2.16 -1.76
N ILE A 125 -17.59 2.02 -2.04
CA ILE A 125 -18.09 1.09 -3.04
C ILE A 125 -17.56 1.48 -4.42
N GLU A 126 -17.66 2.75 -4.80
CA GLU A 126 -17.18 3.24 -6.09
C GLU A 126 -15.66 3.02 -6.24
N ALA A 127 -14.88 3.41 -5.23
CA ALA A 127 -13.44 3.23 -5.22
C ALA A 127 -13.05 1.75 -5.25
N ALA A 128 -13.75 0.88 -4.52
CA ALA A 128 -13.51 -0.56 -4.54
C ALA A 128 -13.73 -1.15 -5.94
N PHE A 129 -14.82 -0.75 -6.61
CA PHE A 129 -15.08 -1.16 -8.00
C PHE A 129 -13.98 -0.70 -8.96
N GLN A 130 -13.61 0.58 -8.89
CA GLN A 130 -12.56 1.15 -9.74
C GLN A 130 -11.21 0.46 -9.53
N VAL A 131 -10.80 0.29 -8.27
CA VAL A 131 -9.55 -0.39 -7.92
C VAL A 131 -9.57 -1.83 -8.39
N PHE A 132 -10.64 -2.57 -8.10
CA PHE A 132 -10.74 -3.96 -8.51
C PHE A 132 -10.69 -4.09 -10.04
N ALA A 133 -11.43 -3.27 -10.76
CA ALA A 133 -11.47 -3.28 -12.22
C ALA A 133 -10.10 -3.00 -12.82
N TRP A 134 -9.47 -1.87 -12.47
CA TRP A 134 -8.21 -1.47 -13.08
C TRP A 134 -7.04 -2.39 -12.69
N VAL A 135 -6.97 -2.82 -11.42
CA VAL A 135 -5.95 -3.80 -11.00
C VAL A 135 -6.13 -5.11 -11.76
N THR A 136 -7.37 -5.61 -11.89
CA THR A 136 -7.63 -6.84 -12.66
C THR A 136 -7.25 -6.68 -14.12
N VAL A 137 -7.66 -5.59 -14.78
CA VAL A 137 -7.32 -5.32 -16.19
C VAL A 137 -5.81 -5.28 -16.41
N ILE A 138 -5.06 -4.60 -15.54
CA ILE A 138 -3.60 -4.55 -15.62
C ILE A 138 -3.00 -5.96 -15.54
N PHE A 139 -3.41 -6.75 -14.54
CA PHE A 139 -2.89 -8.10 -14.37
C PHE A 139 -3.28 -9.05 -15.51
N VAL A 140 -4.45 -8.86 -16.11
CA VAL A 140 -4.86 -9.57 -17.33
C VAL A 140 -3.96 -9.19 -18.51
N ILE A 141 -3.68 -7.91 -18.70
CA ILE A 141 -2.78 -7.44 -19.78
C ILE A 141 -1.35 -7.98 -19.54
N LEU A 142 -0.88 -8.00 -18.30
CA LEU A 142 0.43 -8.53 -17.94
C LEU A 142 0.55 -10.04 -18.19
N GLU A 143 -0.49 -10.81 -17.87
CA GLU A 143 -0.57 -12.25 -18.17
C GLU A 143 -0.58 -12.47 -19.70
N ARG A 144 -1.43 -11.74 -20.43
CA ARG A 144 -1.63 -11.90 -21.88
C ARG A 144 -0.43 -11.47 -22.73
N SER A 145 0.31 -10.46 -22.27
CA SER A 145 1.49 -9.95 -22.97
C SER A 145 2.74 -10.78 -22.72
N GLY A 146 2.70 -11.74 -21.78
CA GLY A 146 3.89 -12.47 -21.31
C GLY A 146 4.91 -11.58 -20.59
N ALA A 147 4.63 -10.29 -20.40
CA ALA A 147 5.48 -9.35 -19.66
C ALA A 147 5.63 -9.76 -18.19
N ALA A 148 4.66 -10.51 -17.67
CA ALA A 148 4.69 -11.14 -16.36
C ALA A 148 6.01 -11.87 -16.04
N HIS A 149 6.61 -12.57 -17.02
CA HIS A 149 7.88 -13.28 -16.86
C HIS A 149 9.12 -12.38 -17.01
N LYS A 150 8.97 -11.17 -17.58
CA LYS A 150 10.06 -10.21 -17.79
C LYS A 150 10.13 -9.15 -16.69
N ILE A 151 9.02 -8.92 -15.98
CA ILE A 151 8.95 -7.97 -14.86
C ILE A 151 9.59 -8.61 -13.64
N LYS A 152 10.72 -8.05 -13.19
CA LYS A 152 11.36 -8.42 -11.93
C LYS A 152 10.53 -7.91 -10.75
N TRP A 153 9.56 -8.72 -10.33
CA TRP A 153 8.74 -8.44 -9.15
C TRP A 153 9.60 -8.44 -7.87
N PRO A 154 9.34 -7.52 -6.92
CA PRO A 154 10.04 -7.39 -5.64
C PRO A 154 10.27 -8.69 -4.85
N TYR A 155 9.34 -9.64 -4.95
CA TYR A 155 9.28 -10.86 -4.12
C TYR A 155 9.38 -12.16 -4.93
N THR A 156 9.02 -12.13 -6.22
CA THR A 156 8.87 -13.32 -7.07
C THR A 156 9.63 -13.23 -8.38
N GLY A 157 10.23 -12.08 -8.70
CA GLY A 157 10.95 -11.87 -9.97
C GLY A 157 12.46 -11.76 -9.82
N LYS A 158 13.02 -12.20 -8.69
CA LYS A 158 14.44 -12.51 -8.61
C LYS A 158 14.62 -13.90 -9.21
N ASP A 159 15.51 -14.04 -10.19
CA ASP A 159 15.90 -15.35 -10.71
C ASP A 159 16.35 -16.20 -9.51
N TRP A 160 15.67 -17.31 -9.29
CA TRP A 160 15.93 -18.15 -8.12
C TRP A 160 17.38 -18.64 -8.18
N THR A 161 18.10 -18.45 -7.08
CA THR A 161 19.46 -18.99 -6.90
C THR A 161 19.46 -19.95 -5.73
N VAL A 162 20.36 -20.93 -5.74
CA VAL A 162 20.53 -21.91 -4.65
C VAL A 162 20.76 -21.20 -3.30
N SER A 163 21.38 -20.02 -3.33
CA SER A 163 21.58 -19.14 -2.17
C SER A 163 20.31 -18.51 -1.59
N ASP A 164 19.17 -18.55 -2.29
CA ASP A 164 17.88 -18.07 -1.78
C ASP A 164 17.14 -19.12 -0.91
N LEU A 165 17.68 -20.34 -0.80
CA LEU A 165 17.19 -21.34 0.15
C LEU A 165 17.33 -20.83 1.58
N LEU A 166 16.22 -20.79 2.30
CA LEU A 166 16.20 -20.35 3.69
C LEU A 166 16.87 -21.40 4.57
N GLU A 167 17.88 -21.00 5.33
CA GLU A 167 18.41 -21.82 6.42
C GLU A 167 17.33 -21.98 7.52
N PRO A 168 17.21 -23.17 8.13
CA PRO A 168 16.31 -23.36 9.27
C PRO A 168 16.85 -22.53 10.44
N GLN A 169 16.14 -21.44 10.75
CA GLN A 169 16.37 -20.55 11.89
C GLN A 169 17.63 -19.68 11.81
N GLN A 170 17.48 -18.47 11.25
CA GLN A 170 18.23 -17.31 11.73
C GLN A 170 17.26 -16.23 12.24
N PRO A 171 17.57 -15.53 13.34
CA PRO A 171 16.74 -14.43 13.83
C PRO A 171 16.65 -13.36 12.73
N ARG A 172 15.43 -12.89 12.48
CA ARG A 172 15.08 -11.95 11.40
C ARG A 172 15.63 -10.55 11.72
N THR A 173 16.93 -10.34 11.54
CA THR A 173 17.68 -9.11 11.92
C THR A 173 17.43 -7.91 11.00
N ASN A 174 16.90 -8.13 9.79
CA ASN A 174 16.63 -7.10 8.79
C ASN A 174 15.14 -7.01 8.38
N GLN A 175 14.22 -7.55 9.20
CA GLN A 175 12.79 -7.41 8.91
C GLN A 175 12.26 -6.07 9.41
N ILE A 176 11.64 -5.32 8.51
CA ILE A 176 10.94 -4.09 8.87
C ILE A 176 9.72 -4.47 9.72
N SER A 177 9.58 -3.83 10.89
CA SER A 177 8.39 -3.97 11.72
C SER A 177 7.17 -3.51 10.95
N LYS A 178 6.28 -4.45 10.64
CA LYS A 178 5.03 -4.17 9.94
C LYS A 178 4.13 -3.25 10.77
N ALA A 179 4.19 -3.35 12.10
CA ALA A 179 3.45 -2.49 13.00
C ALA A 179 3.91 -1.03 12.89
N ASP A 180 5.21 -0.78 12.81
CA ASP A 180 5.77 0.57 12.72
C ASP A 180 5.32 1.27 11.44
N SER A 181 5.28 0.53 10.32
CA SER A 181 4.81 1.09 9.03
C SER A 181 3.31 1.39 9.05
N VAL A 182 2.49 0.54 9.69
CA VAL A 182 1.05 0.77 9.83
C VAL A 182 0.76 1.95 10.77
N ILE A 183 1.47 2.04 11.90
CA ILE A 183 1.36 3.15 12.85
C ILE A 183 1.75 4.47 12.16
N LEU A 184 2.85 4.47 11.39
CA LEU A 184 3.29 5.64 10.63
C LEU A 184 2.21 6.09 9.64
N ILE A 185 1.67 5.18 8.82
CA ILE A 185 0.59 5.49 7.87
C ILE A 185 -0.60 6.09 8.61
N PHE A 186 -1.05 5.47 9.71
CA PHE A 186 -2.17 5.94 10.50
C PHE A 186 -1.95 7.37 11.00
N PHE A 187 -0.83 7.64 11.68
CA PHE A 187 -0.55 8.98 12.21
C PHE A 187 -0.36 10.03 11.10
N THR A 188 0.33 9.69 10.00
CA THR A 188 0.49 10.60 8.85
C THR A 188 -0.87 10.97 8.27
N VAL A 189 -1.75 9.99 8.08
CA VAL A 189 -3.10 10.20 7.54
C VAL A 189 -3.94 11.06 8.50
N VAL A 190 -3.94 10.75 9.80
CA VAL A 190 -4.70 11.49 10.82
C VAL A 190 -4.21 12.95 10.93
N PHE A 191 -2.90 13.17 11.09
CA PHE A 191 -2.36 14.53 11.21
C PHE A 191 -2.55 15.35 9.94
N THR A 192 -2.40 14.73 8.76
CA THR A 192 -2.66 15.39 7.48
C THR A 192 -4.14 15.76 7.34
N GLY A 193 -5.05 14.87 7.74
CA GLY A 193 -6.48 15.17 7.75
C GLY A 193 -6.82 16.33 8.69
N ILE A 194 -6.28 16.32 9.91
CA ILE A 194 -6.50 17.39 10.89
C ILE A 194 -5.99 18.73 10.35
N ILE A 195 -4.75 18.80 9.85
CA ILE A 195 -4.16 20.09 9.44
C ILE A 195 -4.84 20.67 8.18
N CYS A 196 -5.29 19.82 7.26
CA CYS A 196 -5.92 20.26 6.01
C CYS A 196 -7.38 20.68 6.21
N PHE A 197 -8.12 19.99 7.08
CA PHE A 197 -9.57 20.17 7.18
C PHE A 197 -10.03 20.82 8.48
N PHE A 198 -9.21 20.74 9.52
CA PHE A 198 -9.50 21.29 10.84
C PHE A 198 -8.30 22.04 11.43
N PRO A 199 -7.69 23.00 10.70
CA PRO A 199 -6.58 23.77 11.25
C PRO A 199 -6.97 24.52 12.53
N GLU A 200 -8.27 24.80 12.71
CA GLU A 200 -8.86 25.44 13.89
C GLU A 200 -8.86 24.56 15.15
N LEU A 201 -8.61 23.24 15.06
CA LEU A 201 -8.39 22.41 16.26
C LEU A 201 -7.11 22.82 16.99
N PHE A 202 -6.14 23.35 16.26
CA PHE A 202 -4.97 23.98 16.85
C PHE A 202 -5.34 25.43 17.19
N ALA A 203 -6.10 25.66 18.25
CA ALA A 203 -6.52 26.99 18.67
C ALA A 203 -6.32 27.23 20.16
N TRP A 204 -6.29 28.51 20.54
CA TRP A 204 -6.43 28.92 21.93
C TRP A 204 -7.91 29.02 22.26
N TYR A 205 -8.37 28.18 23.19
CA TYR A 205 -9.74 28.18 23.68
C TYR A 205 -9.82 28.98 24.96
N SER A 206 -10.54 30.09 24.93
CA SER A 206 -10.74 30.94 26.10
C SER A 206 -12.21 31.31 26.25
N LYS A 207 -12.61 31.67 27.47
CA LYS A 207 -13.97 32.13 27.75
C LYS A 207 -13.93 33.59 28.16
N SER A 208 -14.60 34.44 27.39
CA SER A 208 -14.72 35.88 27.66
C SER A 208 -16.20 36.25 27.70
N ASN A 209 -16.64 36.89 28.77
CA ASN A 209 -18.04 37.30 28.99
C ASN A 209 -19.08 36.16 28.80
N GLY A 210 -18.73 34.94 29.19
CA GLY A 210 -19.62 33.79 29.07
C GLY A 210 -19.61 33.07 27.71
N LEU A 211 -19.01 33.68 26.68
CA LEU A 211 -18.89 33.12 25.33
C LEU A 211 -17.50 32.51 25.10
N TRP A 212 -17.44 31.45 24.29
CA TRP A 212 -16.18 30.86 23.85
C TRP A 212 -15.56 31.73 22.76
N VAL A 213 -14.29 32.10 22.96
CA VAL A 213 -13.44 32.78 21.98
C VAL A 213 -12.38 31.79 21.55
N ILE A 214 -12.37 31.47 20.26
CA ILE A 214 -11.48 30.49 19.63
C ILE A 214 -10.53 31.26 18.72
N GLU A 215 -9.24 31.24 19.05
CA GLU A 215 -8.21 31.90 18.24
C GLU A 215 -7.32 30.83 17.59
N PRO A 216 -7.44 30.57 16.27
CA PRO A 216 -6.63 29.58 15.58
C PRO A 216 -5.14 29.91 15.62
N LEU A 217 -4.31 28.90 15.83
CA LEU A 217 -2.84 28.99 15.81
C LEU A 217 -2.34 29.40 14.43
N PHE A 218 -2.92 28.81 13.38
CA PHE A 218 -2.53 29.06 12.00
C PHE A 218 -3.43 30.10 11.34
N ASN A 219 -2.83 30.94 10.50
CA ASN A 219 -3.56 31.74 9.53
C ASN A 219 -3.98 30.83 8.37
N VAL A 220 -5.30 30.61 8.23
CA VAL A 220 -5.87 29.64 7.28
C VAL A 220 -5.54 30.00 5.82
N ASP A 221 -5.58 31.29 5.45
CA ASP A 221 -5.28 31.74 4.09
C ASP A 221 -3.84 31.42 3.69
N ILE A 222 -2.92 31.56 4.64
CA ILE A 222 -1.50 31.29 4.40
C ILE A 222 -1.23 29.80 4.44
N LEU A 223 -1.85 29.08 5.38
CA LEU A 223 -1.76 27.62 5.48
C LEU A 223 -2.27 26.93 4.22
N ALA A 224 -3.31 27.46 3.56
CA ALA A 224 -3.85 26.92 2.31
C ALA A 224 -2.79 26.80 1.21
N ASN A 225 -1.82 27.73 1.14
CA ASN A 225 -0.71 27.65 0.18
C ASN A 225 0.25 26.48 0.46
N TYR A 226 0.31 25.99 1.70
CA TYR A 226 1.14 24.86 2.10
C TYR A 226 0.42 23.52 1.96
N ILE A 227 -0.91 23.49 1.90
CA ILE A 227 -1.72 22.25 1.79
C ILE A 227 -1.25 21.34 0.64
N PRO A 228 -1.01 21.83 -0.60
CA PRO A 228 -0.54 20.96 -1.69
C PRO A 228 0.80 20.29 -1.37
N PHE A 229 1.71 21.00 -0.70
CA PHE A 229 3.01 20.46 -0.30
C PHE A 229 2.90 19.48 0.87
N ILE A 230 2.01 19.75 1.83
CA ILE A 230 1.68 18.81 2.93
C ILE A 230 1.13 17.51 2.34
N LEU A 231 0.14 17.59 1.44
CA LEU A 231 -0.44 16.43 0.77
C LEU A 231 0.61 15.65 -0.04
N LEU A 232 1.46 16.35 -0.81
CA LEU A 232 2.53 15.73 -1.58
C LEU A 232 3.52 14.98 -0.68
N THR A 233 3.94 15.61 0.41
CA THR A 233 4.92 15.02 1.34
C THR A 233 4.30 13.82 2.06
N SER A 234 3.05 13.91 2.51
CA SER A 234 2.30 12.79 3.09
C SER A 234 2.10 11.63 2.11
N ALA A 235 1.83 11.91 0.84
CA ALA A 235 1.72 10.88 -0.20
C ALA A 235 3.05 10.14 -0.41
N ILE A 236 4.18 10.86 -0.41
CA ILE A 236 5.52 10.26 -0.48
C ILE A 236 5.80 9.41 0.77
N GLY A 237 5.45 9.91 1.96
CA GLY A 237 5.63 9.18 3.22
C GLY A 237 4.82 7.89 3.30
N ILE A 238 3.54 7.94 2.92
CA ILE A 238 2.66 6.77 2.85
C ILE A 238 3.18 5.79 1.80
N SER A 239 3.55 6.27 0.61
CA SER A 239 4.14 5.42 -0.45
C SER A 239 5.39 4.70 0.05
N SER A 240 6.27 5.41 0.78
CA SER A 240 7.49 4.82 1.36
C SER A 240 7.17 3.76 2.42
N ALA A 241 6.22 4.03 3.32
CA ALA A 241 5.78 3.08 4.34
C ALA A 241 5.10 1.83 3.73
N VAL A 242 4.37 2.03 2.64
CA VAL A 242 3.81 0.93 1.86
C VAL A 242 4.92 0.11 1.21
N LEU A 243 5.92 0.73 0.57
CA LEU A 243 7.09 0.02 0.04
C LEU A 243 7.83 -0.75 1.15
N MET A 244 7.91 -0.21 2.37
CA MET A 244 8.45 -0.94 3.53
C MET A 244 7.65 -2.20 3.88
N LEU A 245 6.32 -2.10 3.88
CA LEU A 245 5.43 -3.26 4.05
C LEU A 245 5.57 -4.28 2.91
N VAL A 246 5.83 -3.81 1.69
CA VAL A 246 6.00 -4.62 0.48
C VAL A 246 7.32 -5.36 0.49
N PHE A 247 8.44 -4.68 0.69
CA PHE A 247 9.79 -5.25 0.55
C PHE A 247 10.23 -6.02 1.79
N GLY A 248 9.78 -5.64 2.98
CA GLY A 248 10.08 -6.32 4.24
C GLY A 248 11.56 -6.41 4.64
N LYS A 249 12.48 -5.92 3.79
CA LYS A 249 13.94 -5.83 3.98
C LYS A 249 14.41 -4.43 3.59
N TRP A 250 15.42 -3.93 4.30
CA TRP A 250 16.05 -2.66 3.92
C TRP A 250 16.92 -2.83 2.67
N ASN A 251 16.74 -1.95 1.69
CA ASN A 251 17.60 -1.84 0.51
C ASN A 251 18.01 -0.38 0.28
N VAL A 252 19.04 -0.15 -0.54
CA VAL A 252 19.61 1.19 -0.78
C VAL A 252 18.58 2.13 -1.38
N THR A 253 17.74 1.65 -2.30
CA THR A 253 16.67 2.45 -2.93
C THR A 253 15.66 2.96 -1.90
N LEU A 254 15.23 2.12 -0.97
CA LEU A 254 14.28 2.46 0.08
C LEU A 254 14.87 3.45 1.08
N ALA A 255 16.14 3.30 1.45
CA ALA A 255 16.84 4.29 2.28
C ALA A 255 16.99 5.63 1.54
N ALA A 256 17.28 5.62 0.23
CA ALA A 256 17.36 6.84 -0.57
C ALA A 256 16.00 7.55 -0.65
N VAL A 257 14.91 6.84 -0.93
CA VAL A 257 13.54 7.40 -0.94
C VAL A 257 13.19 8.00 0.42
N LYS A 258 13.51 7.30 1.52
CA LYS A 258 13.27 7.81 2.87
C LYS A 258 14.10 9.05 3.21
N THR A 259 15.33 9.12 2.71
CA THR A 259 16.20 10.31 2.85
C THR A 259 15.60 11.52 2.11
N VAL A 260 15.14 11.32 0.88
CA VAL A 260 14.47 12.38 0.09
C VAL A 260 13.21 12.85 0.81
N HIS A 261 12.40 11.92 1.31
CA HIS A 261 11.21 12.26 2.10
C HIS A 261 11.54 13.08 3.35
N ASN A 262 12.57 12.70 4.11
CA ASN A 262 13.03 13.44 5.29
C ASN A 262 13.51 14.85 4.91
N PHE A 263 14.18 15.01 3.78
CA PHE A 263 14.56 16.32 3.26
C PHE A 263 13.33 17.17 2.90
N CYS A 264 12.33 16.60 2.23
CA CYS A 264 11.07 17.28 1.92
C CYS A 264 10.34 17.73 3.19
N ILE A 265 10.25 16.88 4.22
CA ILE A 265 9.68 17.24 5.53
C ILE A 265 10.44 18.41 6.15
N ALA A 266 11.77 18.33 6.21
CA ALA A 266 12.59 19.38 6.81
C ALA A 266 12.46 20.72 6.06
N ALA A 267 12.46 20.68 4.72
CA ALA A 267 12.28 21.86 3.89
C ALA A 267 10.88 22.48 4.08
N LEU A 268 9.83 21.66 4.07
CA LEU A 268 8.45 22.11 4.30
C LEU A 268 8.30 22.71 5.70
N ALA A 269 8.76 22.01 6.73
CA ALA A 269 8.71 22.48 8.11
C ALA A 269 9.47 23.80 8.28
N GLY A 270 10.68 23.93 7.70
CA GLY A 270 11.44 25.18 7.70
C GLY A 270 10.68 26.32 7.01
N SER A 271 10.10 26.05 5.84
CA SER A 271 9.34 27.04 5.10
C SER A 271 8.09 27.52 5.84
N MET A 272 7.44 26.65 6.63
CA MET A 272 6.29 27.01 7.47
C MET A 272 6.75 27.74 8.73
N LEU A 273 7.66 27.16 9.51
CA LEU A 273 8.04 27.66 10.83
C LEU A 273 8.75 29.03 10.79
N PHE A 274 9.52 29.31 9.74
CA PHE A 274 10.17 30.62 9.57
C PHE A 274 9.30 31.65 8.82
N ASN A 275 8.14 31.24 8.28
CA ASN A 275 7.17 32.20 7.74
C ASN A 275 6.40 32.84 8.89
N SER A 276 6.79 34.07 9.26
CA SER A 276 6.19 34.82 10.37
C SER A 276 4.67 35.01 10.27
N ARG A 277 4.13 34.93 9.06
CA ARG A 277 2.71 35.13 8.75
C ARG A 277 1.87 33.87 8.90
N ILE A 278 2.48 32.67 8.91
CA ILE A 278 1.71 31.41 9.03
C ILE A 278 0.98 31.30 10.37
N PHE A 279 1.55 31.92 11.41
CA PHE A 279 0.97 31.94 12.74
C PHE A 279 0.08 33.16 12.90
N SER A 280 -1.16 32.95 13.32
CA SER A 280 -2.15 34.01 13.54
C SER A 280 -1.65 35.05 14.54
N ASN A 281 -1.82 36.32 14.21
CA ASN A 281 -1.49 37.41 15.13
C ASN A 281 -2.45 37.44 16.32
N ALA A 282 -3.72 37.07 16.10
CA ALA A 282 -4.72 37.02 17.17
C ALA A 282 -4.34 35.97 18.22
N PHE A 283 -3.89 34.78 17.79
CA PHE A 283 -3.34 33.77 18.68
C PHE A 283 -2.16 34.28 19.51
N LYS A 284 -1.17 34.92 18.86
CA LYS A 284 0.03 35.46 19.55
C LYS A 284 -0.35 36.49 20.62
N ILE A 285 -1.28 37.40 20.29
CA ILE A 285 -1.75 38.44 21.21
C ILE A 285 -2.48 37.81 22.41
N THR A 286 -3.38 36.87 22.15
CA THR A 286 -4.16 36.20 23.21
C THR A 286 -3.26 35.37 24.11
N PHE A 287 -2.29 34.65 23.56
CA PHE A 287 -1.28 33.92 24.34
C PHE A 287 -0.48 34.87 25.23
N MET A 288 0.06 35.95 24.66
CA MET A 288 0.87 36.93 25.39
C MET A 288 0.08 37.55 26.55
N LYS A 289 -1.18 37.95 26.31
CA LYS A 289 -2.06 38.52 27.33
C LYS A 289 -2.43 37.52 28.43
N THR A 290 -2.71 36.27 28.07
CA THR A 290 -3.18 35.27 29.04
C THR A 290 -2.05 34.80 29.96
N VAL A 291 -0.82 34.77 29.46
CA VAL A 291 0.38 34.39 30.22
C VAL A 291 1.04 35.60 30.90
N ASP A 292 0.49 36.81 30.74
CA ASP A 292 1.00 38.08 31.27
C ASP A 292 2.48 38.34 30.92
N LEU A 293 2.83 38.12 29.66
CA LEU A 293 4.20 38.30 29.15
C LEU A 293 4.39 39.70 28.57
N SER A 294 5.53 40.31 28.87
CA SER A 294 5.98 41.50 28.13
C SER A 294 6.31 41.14 26.67
N GLN A 295 6.16 42.12 25.78
CA GLN A 295 6.36 41.91 24.34
C GLN A 295 7.78 41.39 24.02
N ASP A 296 8.81 41.91 24.70
CA ASP A 296 10.20 41.50 24.49
C ASP A 296 10.45 40.06 24.94
N VAL A 297 9.87 39.67 26.08
CA VAL A 297 9.99 38.31 26.61
C VAL A 297 9.25 37.33 25.71
N PHE A 298 8.03 37.65 25.28
CA PHE A 298 7.25 36.83 24.35
C PHE A 298 7.99 36.63 23.02
N ALA A 299 8.50 37.71 22.41
CA ALA A 299 9.25 37.64 21.15
C ALA A 299 10.49 36.73 21.26
N LYS A 300 11.21 36.80 22.39
CA LYS A 300 12.35 35.93 22.66
C LYS A 300 11.90 34.47 22.77
N ILE A 301 10.91 34.17 23.60
CA ILE A 301 10.38 32.81 23.79
C ILE A 301 9.91 32.22 22.45
N TRP A 302 9.05 32.95 21.72
CA TRP A 302 8.50 32.51 20.44
C TRP A 302 9.60 32.16 19.43
N ARG A 303 10.63 33.00 19.32
CA ARG A 303 11.78 32.75 18.44
C ARG A 303 12.55 31.49 18.86
N TRP A 304 12.86 31.33 20.15
CA TRP A 304 13.57 30.14 20.64
C TRP A 304 12.74 28.87 20.48
N SER A 305 11.42 28.95 20.64
CA SER A 305 10.52 27.82 20.38
C SER A 305 10.55 27.40 18.91
N ILE A 306 10.48 28.33 17.97
CA ILE A 306 10.61 28.03 16.53
C ILE A 306 11.93 27.32 16.23
N TRP A 307 13.05 27.87 16.71
CA TRP A 307 14.37 27.25 16.52
C TRP A 307 14.48 25.88 17.19
N GLY A 308 13.94 25.73 18.39
CA GLY A 308 13.93 24.45 19.10
C GLY A 308 13.15 23.37 18.35
N ILE A 309 11.97 23.69 17.83
CA ILE A 309 11.16 22.77 17.00
C ILE A 309 11.93 22.41 15.72
N MET A 310 12.55 23.39 15.06
CA MET A 310 13.34 23.12 13.84
C MET A 310 14.53 22.20 14.10
N ILE A 311 15.28 22.44 15.18
CA ILE A 311 16.41 21.58 15.56
C ILE A 311 15.92 20.17 15.85
N PHE A 312 14.81 20.02 16.58
CA PHE A 312 14.21 18.72 16.86
C PHE A 312 13.82 17.96 15.58
N ILE A 313 13.16 18.63 14.63
CA ILE A 313 12.78 18.02 13.34
C ILE A 313 14.03 17.58 12.57
N LEU A 314 15.07 18.43 12.51
CA LEU A 314 16.32 18.10 11.81
C LEU A 314 17.03 16.91 12.45
N THR A 315 17.14 16.86 13.79
CA THR A 315 17.79 15.73 14.46
C THR A 315 17.00 14.44 14.29
N SER A 316 15.66 14.49 14.34
CA SER A 316 14.81 13.33 14.02
C SER A 316 15.01 12.85 12.58
N CYS A 317 15.05 13.77 11.60
CA CYS A 317 15.28 13.43 10.19
C CYS A 317 16.67 12.81 9.95
N ILE A 318 17.71 13.35 10.61
CA ILE A 318 19.07 12.80 10.55
C ILE A 318 19.10 11.42 11.17
N TRP A 319 18.54 11.27 12.38
CA TRP A 319 18.46 9.98 13.07
C TRP A 319 17.76 8.92 12.22
N ASP A 320 16.61 9.27 11.66
CA ASP A 320 15.81 8.35 10.85
C ASP A 320 16.54 7.94 9.57
N THR A 321 17.23 8.88 8.93
CA THR A 321 18.10 8.62 7.78
C THR A 321 19.26 7.67 8.14
N VAL A 322 20.00 7.97 9.20
CA VAL A 322 21.11 7.13 9.69
C VAL A 322 20.61 5.74 10.07
N SER A 323 19.47 5.64 10.74
CA SER A 323 18.87 4.35 11.12
C SER A 323 18.50 3.51 9.90
N SER A 324 18.00 4.16 8.84
CA SER A 324 17.64 3.52 7.58
C SER A 324 18.87 2.90 6.89
N PHE A 325 20.00 3.62 6.85
CA PHE A 325 21.26 3.08 6.30
C PHE A 325 21.93 2.04 7.22
N ARG A 326 21.82 2.20 8.55
CA ARG A 326 22.35 1.23 9.51
C ARG A 326 21.65 -0.12 9.39
N ASN A 327 20.34 -0.11 9.16
CA ASN A 327 19.57 -1.34 9.02
C ASN A 327 19.88 -2.09 7.71
N ILE A 328 20.43 -1.42 6.67
CA ILE A 328 20.96 -2.08 5.47
C ILE A 328 22.20 -2.93 5.80
N HIS A 329 23.07 -2.45 6.70
CA HIS A 329 24.37 -3.08 7.00
C HIS A 329 24.29 -4.18 8.07
N LYS A 330 23.13 -4.37 8.71
CA LYS A 330 22.85 -5.53 9.56
C LYS A 330 22.44 -6.70 8.66
N ASN A 331 23.42 -7.26 7.95
CA ASN A 331 23.33 -8.61 7.38
C ASN A 331 23.55 -9.63 8.49
#